data_AF-A0A956J2F0-F1
#
_entry.id   AF-A0A956J2F0-F1
#
_cell.length_a   1.000
_cell.length_b   1.000
_cell.length_c   1.000
_cell.angle_alpha   90.00
_cell.angle_beta   90.00
_cell.angle_gamma   90.00
#
_symmetry.space_group_name_H-M   'P 1'
#
loop_
_entity.id
_entity.type
_entity.pdbx_description
1 polymer ?
#
loop_
_entity_poly.entity_id
_entity_poly.type
_entity_poly.pdbx_seq_one_letter_code
_entity_poly.pdbx_strand_id
1 'polypeptide(L)'
;MTVPSRPLLLTGFMGTGKSTVGRLLADSAGVDFCDLDTEIERRALKSVREIFADDGEAGFRSLEAQALRDVLSARRAQVVALGGGALLKREQRLLALERGVVVCLQADVDELLRRLSGDTSRPLLDAPDPRSRILELMDARRASYAEAHLQLATAGKQPEALASRLLEFWQRNPIAVAAGADSYTVEVTHGDLTARLGERMASLTPTRVVCVSDTNVDRAHGSSRQRLLDGFGSKHTTVLLEPGEEHKSLDALAPIYQAALDVGADRKSVFLGLGGGVVTDITGFAAATYMRGVRWLGAPSTLLAMVDASVGGKTAVDFGPAKNCVGAFWQPSGVVCDVELLSTEPERGYVSALSEVIKTALIGDAELLSLVEREQRAILARDPQLLVEML
;
A
#
# COMPACT_ATOMS: atom_id res chain seq x y z
N MET A 1 -5.81 2.65 -19.36
CA MET A 1 -6.79 2.14 -18.37
C MET A 1 -7.61 3.32 -17.87
N THR A 2 -8.89 3.12 -17.57
CA THR A 2 -9.73 4.15 -16.93
C THR A 2 -9.32 4.30 -15.46
N VAL A 3 -9.44 5.50 -14.90
CA VAL A 3 -9.21 5.71 -13.46
C VAL A 3 -10.32 5.02 -12.64
N PRO A 4 -10.02 4.55 -11.41
CA PRO A 4 -11.04 3.94 -10.56
C PRO A 4 -12.06 4.99 -10.09
N SER A 5 -13.23 4.52 -9.63
CA SER A 5 -14.30 5.39 -9.12
C SER A 5 -13.94 6.11 -7.82
N ARG A 6 -12.94 5.62 -7.08
CA ARG A 6 -12.46 6.28 -5.85
C ARG A 6 -11.56 7.49 -6.15
N PRO A 7 -11.72 8.60 -5.43
CA PRO A 7 -10.88 9.78 -5.62
C PRO A 7 -9.41 9.53 -5.28
N LEU A 8 -8.51 10.28 -5.91
CA LEU A 8 -7.11 10.37 -5.48
C LEU A 8 -6.94 11.58 -4.57
N LEU A 9 -6.43 11.33 -3.36
CA LEU A 9 -6.25 12.33 -2.31
C LEU A 9 -4.77 12.68 -2.16
N LEU A 10 -4.40 13.90 -2.49
CA LEU A 10 -3.04 14.42 -2.29
C LEU A 10 -2.92 15.03 -0.90
N THR A 11 -2.07 14.42 -0.07
CA THR A 11 -1.69 14.93 1.25
C THR A 11 -0.20 15.27 1.32
N GLY A 12 0.25 15.72 2.48
CA GLY A 12 1.63 16.11 2.75
C GLY A 12 1.77 17.57 3.17
N PHE A 13 2.99 17.94 3.55
CA PHE A 13 3.28 19.27 4.10
C PHE A 13 2.90 20.40 3.12
N MET A 14 2.62 21.60 3.63
CA MET A 14 2.36 22.75 2.74
C MET A 14 3.58 23.05 1.87
N GLY A 15 3.40 23.49 0.63
CA GLY A 15 4.52 23.74 -0.29
C GLY A 15 5.07 22.49 -1.03
N THR A 16 4.54 21.28 -0.76
CA THR A 16 4.96 20.07 -1.49
C THR A 16 4.44 19.99 -2.93
N GLY A 17 3.59 20.91 -3.37
CA GLY A 17 3.09 20.99 -4.75
C GLY A 17 1.75 20.30 -5.01
N LYS A 18 0.98 19.97 -3.96
CA LYS A 18 -0.33 19.29 -4.06
C LYS A 18 -1.26 19.92 -5.10
N SER A 19 -1.54 21.22 -5.04
CA SER A 19 -2.47 21.86 -5.97
C SER A 19 -1.92 21.94 -7.40
N THR A 20 -0.60 22.06 -7.57
CA THR A 20 0.04 22.07 -8.91
C THR A 20 -0.01 20.68 -9.56
N VAL A 21 0.51 19.66 -8.86
CA VAL A 21 0.51 18.28 -9.35
C VAL A 21 -0.93 17.76 -9.51
N GLY A 22 -1.82 18.13 -8.58
CA GLY A 22 -3.21 17.71 -8.59
C GLY A 22 -4.00 18.21 -9.79
N ARG A 23 -3.81 19.47 -10.21
CA ARG A 23 -4.44 20.00 -11.43
C ARG A 23 -3.97 19.25 -12.69
N LEU A 24 -2.65 19.12 -12.86
CA LEU A 24 -2.08 18.40 -14.01
C LEU A 24 -2.55 16.94 -14.07
N LEU A 25 -2.64 16.28 -12.91
CA LEU A 25 -3.15 14.92 -12.80
C LEU A 25 -4.64 14.84 -13.16
N ALA A 26 -5.46 15.78 -12.67
CA ALA A 26 -6.88 15.83 -12.96
C ALA A 26 -7.13 16.04 -14.47
N ASP A 27 -6.40 16.99 -15.08
CA ASP A 27 -6.45 17.26 -16.51
C ASP A 27 -6.06 16.02 -17.33
N SER A 28 -4.97 15.34 -16.94
CA SER A 28 -4.49 14.12 -17.61
C SER A 28 -5.46 12.94 -17.47
N ALA A 29 -6.17 12.87 -16.35
CA ALA A 29 -7.16 11.84 -16.07
C ALA A 29 -8.54 12.15 -16.67
N GLY A 30 -8.80 13.40 -17.08
CA GLY A 30 -10.11 13.85 -17.53
C GLY A 30 -11.16 13.89 -16.41
N VAL A 31 -10.75 14.27 -15.20
CA VAL A 31 -11.62 14.34 -14.01
C VAL A 31 -11.53 15.71 -13.33
N ASP A 32 -12.43 15.98 -12.39
CA ASP A 32 -12.42 17.23 -11.64
C ASP A 32 -11.24 17.31 -10.64
N PHE A 33 -10.70 18.52 -10.48
CA PHE A 33 -9.80 18.87 -9.39
C PHE A 33 -10.55 19.63 -8.29
N CYS A 34 -10.34 19.24 -7.04
CA CYS A 34 -10.89 19.90 -5.86
C CYS A 34 -9.75 20.27 -4.89
N ASP A 35 -9.61 21.55 -4.54
CA ASP A 35 -8.79 21.96 -3.40
C ASP A 35 -9.71 22.07 -2.17
N LEU A 36 -9.47 21.25 -1.15
CA LEU A 36 -10.38 21.11 -0.02
C LEU A 36 -10.49 22.42 0.77
N ASP A 37 -9.40 23.16 0.90
CA ASP A 37 -9.38 24.44 1.61
C ASP A 37 -10.26 25.46 0.84
N THR A 38 -10.14 25.54 -0.48
CA THR A 38 -11.02 26.39 -1.33
C THR A 38 -12.49 26.00 -1.21
N GLU A 39 -12.80 24.71 -1.15
CA GLU A 39 -14.19 24.24 -1.01
C GLU A 39 -14.79 24.59 0.37
N ILE A 40 -13.98 24.55 1.44
CA ILE A 40 -14.39 25.00 2.77
C ILE A 40 -14.69 26.50 2.74
N GLU A 41 -13.80 27.32 2.16
CA GLU A 41 -14.01 28.76 2.05
C GLU A 41 -15.29 29.10 1.28
N ARG A 42 -15.51 28.42 0.16
CA ARG A 42 -16.71 28.59 -0.68
C ARG A 42 -18.00 28.29 0.09
N ARG A 43 -18.00 27.27 0.94
CA ARG A 43 -19.18 26.88 1.74
C ARG A 43 -19.40 27.77 2.95
N ALA A 44 -18.32 28.18 3.62
CA ALA A 44 -18.37 29.02 4.80
C ALA A 44 -18.62 30.50 4.46
N LEU A 45 -18.43 30.90 3.19
CA LEU A 45 -18.41 32.30 2.75
C LEU A 45 -17.40 33.14 3.56
N LYS A 46 -16.31 32.50 3.99
CA LYS A 46 -15.22 33.05 4.80
C LYS A 46 -13.90 32.47 4.29
N SER A 47 -12.85 33.26 4.28
CA SER A 47 -11.49 32.75 4.08
C SER A 47 -11.07 31.85 5.24
N VAL A 48 -10.11 30.95 5.02
CA VAL A 48 -9.55 30.11 6.09
C VAL A 48 -9.03 30.98 7.23
N ARG A 49 -8.41 32.13 6.93
CA ARG A 49 -7.94 33.07 7.97
C ARG A 49 -9.08 33.61 8.84
N GLU A 50 -10.21 33.98 8.25
CA GLU A 50 -11.39 34.45 8.98
C GLU A 50 -12.01 33.33 9.82
N ILE A 51 -12.10 32.10 9.29
CA ILE A 51 -12.57 30.93 10.05
C ILE A 51 -11.67 30.69 11.27
N PHE A 52 -10.34 30.77 11.12
CA PHE A 52 -9.42 30.63 12.25
C PHE A 52 -9.55 31.76 13.28
N ALA A 53 -9.84 32.99 12.83
CA ALA A 53 -10.03 34.13 13.71
C ALA A 53 -11.35 34.05 14.50
N ASP A 54 -12.43 33.63 13.85
CA ASP A 54 -13.78 33.60 14.42
C ASP A 54 -14.05 32.33 15.23
N ASP A 55 -13.68 31.17 14.66
CA ASP A 55 -14.09 29.84 15.14
C ASP A 55 -12.91 29.02 15.70
N GLY A 56 -11.68 29.55 15.58
CA GLY A 56 -10.46 28.90 16.01
C GLY A 56 -10.08 27.67 15.16
N GLU A 57 -8.95 27.03 15.52
CA GLU A 57 -8.51 25.81 14.82
C GLU A 57 -9.53 24.68 14.96
N ALA A 58 -10.19 24.54 16.11
CA ALA A 58 -11.19 23.48 16.33
C ALA A 58 -12.40 23.60 15.38
N GLY A 59 -12.87 24.83 15.12
CA GLY A 59 -13.93 25.11 14.16
C GLY A 59 -13.51 24.74 12.74
N PHE A 60 -12.33 25.21 12.30
CA PHE A 60 -11.77 24.84 10.99
C PHE A 60 -11.62 23.32 10.82
N ARG A 61 -11.09 22.62 11.82
CA ARG A 61 -10.93 21.15 11.77
C ARG A 61 -12.25 20.40 11.66
N SER A 62 -13.33 20.97 12.21
CA SER A 62 -14.67 20.39 12.09
C SER A 62 -15.23 20.56 10.67
N LEU A 63 -15.03 21.72 10.06
CA LEU A 63 -15.38 21.97 8.66
C LEU A 63 -14.54 21.11 7.70
N GLU A 64 -13.24 20.98 7.95
CA GLU A 64 -12.31 20.14 7.18
C GLU A 64 -12.73 18.66 7.22
N ALA A 65 -13.12 18.17 8.40
CA ALA A 65 -13.65 16.82 8.58
C ALA A 65 -14.94 16.59 7.78
N GLN A 66 -15.86 17.57 7.79
CA GLN A 66 -17.11 17.48 7.04
C GLN A 66 -16.87 17.49 5.53
N ALA A 67 -16.05 18.43 5.04
CA ALA A 67 -15.73 18.53 3.62
C ALA A 67 -15.07 17.25 3.09
N LEU A 68 -14.15 16.65 3.86
CA LEU A 68 -13.53 15.37 3.52
C LEU A 68 -14.57 14.24 3.43
N ARG A 69 -15.50 14.16 4.39
CA ARG A 69 -16.59 13.15 4.35
C ARG A 69 -17.46 13.30 3.11
N ASP A 70 -17.82 14.52 2.75
CA ASP A 70 -18.68 14.78 1.59
C ASP A 70 -17.98 14.36 0.28
N VAL A 71 -16.70 14.72 0.13
CA VAL A 71 -15.85 14.32 -1.00
C VAL A 71 -15.77 12.81 -1.14
N LEU A 72 -15.58 12.09 -0.03
CA LEU A 72 -15.48 10.64 -0.01
C LEU A 72 -16.84 9.94 -0.23
N SER A 73 -17.94 10.56 0.21
CA SER A 73 -19.29 10.00 0.07
C SER A 73 -19.81 10.02 -1.38
N ALA A 74 -19.31 10.95 -2.20
CA ALA A 74 -19.73 11.10 -3.59
C ALA A 74 -19.34 9.92 -4.51
N ARG A 75 -18.44 9.02 -4.07
CA ARG A 75 -17.95 7.85 -4.82
C ARG A 75 -17.65 8.14 -6.31
N ARG A 76 -16.99 9.27 -6.57
CA ARG A 76 -16.65 9.73 -7.92
C ARG A 76 -15.15 9.87 -8.09
N ALA A 77 -14.66 9.58 -9.31
CA ALA A 77 -13.29 9.84 -9.68
C ALA A 77 -13.04 11.35 -9.71
N GLN A 78 -12.14 11.83 -8.87
CA GLN A 78 -11.68 13.21 -8.80
C GLN A 78 -10.32 13.26 -8.11
N VAL A 79 -9.55 14.32 -8.35
CA VAL A 79 -8.29 14.58 -7.64
C VAL A 79 -8.52 15.64 -6.59
N VAL A 80 -8.14 15.36 -5.34
CA VAL A 80 -8.41 16.23 -4.20
C VAL A 80 -7.10 16.62 -3.54
N ALA A 81 -6.78 17.92 -3.51
CA ALA A 81 -5.70 18.44 -2.69
C ALA A 81 -6.21 18.68 -1.27
N LEU A 82 -5.61 17.99 -0.29
CA LEU A 82 -5.96 18.11 1.11
C LEU A 82 -5.08 19.13 1.83
N GLY A 83 -5.65 19.84 2.79
CA GLY A 83 -4.90 20.61 3.78
C GLY A 83 -3.89 19.72 4.52
N GLY A 84 -2.73 20.27 4.90
CA GLY A 84 -1.65 19.49 5.53
C GLY A 84 -2.03 18.86 6.87
N GLY A 85 -3.16 19.26 7.46
CA GLY A 85 -3.71 18.71 8.70
C GLY A 85 -4.97 17.85 8.54
N ALA A 86 -5.50 17.69 7.32
CA ALA A 86 -6.78 17.02 7.05
C ALA A 86 -6.82 15.54 7.46
N LEU A 87 -5.65 14.92 7.59
CA LEU A 87 -5.48 13.49 7.88
C LEU A 87 -4.76 13.25 9.22
N LEU A 88 -4.82 14.18 10.16
CA LEU A 88 -4.16 13.99 11.47
C LEU A 88 -4.95 13.10 12.42
N LYS A 89 -6.29 13.10 12.34
CA LYS A 89 -7.11 12.16 13.11
C LYS A 89 -7.12 10.80 12.42
N ARG A 90 -6.86 9.73 13.18
CA ARG A 90 -6.82 8.35 12.65
C ARG A 90 -8.13 7.94 11.97
N GLU A 91 -9.28 8.33 12.53
CA GLU A 91 -10.60 8.07 11.95
C GLU A 91 -10.72 8.62 10.52
N GLN A 92 -10.29 9.87 10.29
CA GLN A 92 -10.30 10.49 8.97
C GLN A 92 -9.34 9.81 8.01
N ARG A 93 -8.17 9.37 8.50
CA ARG A 93 -7.22 8.58 7.70
C ARG A 93 -7.80 7.25 7.27
N LEU A 94 -8.38 6.49 8.20
CA LEU A 94 -8.96 5.18 7.88
C LEU A 94 -10.07 5.33 6.84
N LEU A 95 -10.94 6.31 6.99
CA LEU A 95 -11.97 6.61 6.00
C LEU A 95 -11.37 7.01 4.64
N ALA A 96 -10.32 7.84 4.63
CA ALA A 96 -9.64 8.25 3.40
C ALA A 96 -8.91 7.08 2.70
N LEU A 97 -8.35 6.15 3.47
CA LEU A 97 -7.69 4.95 2.93
C LEU A 97 -8.70 3.93 2.39
N GLU A 98 -9.84 3.78 3.05
CA GLU A 98 -10.93 2.91 2.61
C GLU A 98 -11.61 3.45 1.34
N ARG A 99 -11.84 4.76 1.27
CA ARG A 99 -12.69 5.39 0.23
C ARG A 99 -11.91 6.08 -0.89
N GLY A 100 -10.59 6.17 -0.80
CA GLY A 100 -9.75 6.93 -1.72
C GLY A 100 -8.35 6.33 -1.89
N VAL A 101 -7.60 6.84 -2.88
CA VAL A 101 -6.16 6.55 -3.02
C VAL A 101 -5.38 7.72 -2.44
N VAL A 102 -4.79 7.52 -1.26
CA VAL A 102 -4.04 8.57 -0.54
C VAL A 102 -2.57 8.58 -0.96
N VAL A 103 -2.10 9.71 -1.46
CA VAL A 103 -0.71 9.93 -1.86
C VAL A 103 -0.12 11.08 -1.03
N CYS A 104 0.97 10.81 -0.32
CA CYS A 104 1.70 11.83 0.42
C CYS A 104 2.84 12.40 -0.43
N LEU A 105 2.72 13.67 -0.84
CA LEU A 105 3.81 14.40 -1.49
C LEU A 105 4.80 14.92 -0.43
N GLN A 106 6.08 14.70 -0.66
CA GLN A 106 7.16 15.05 0.27
C GLN A 106 8.16 16.03 -0.36
N ALA A 107 8.72 16.90 0.47
CA ALA A 107 9.83 17.78 0.16
C ALA A 107 10.67 17.95 1.44
N ASP A 108 11.98 18.15 1.29
CA ASP A 108 12.84 18.47 2.41
C ASP A 108 12.61 19.88 2.94
N VAL A 109 13.08 20.16 4.15
CA VAL A 109 12.88 21.44 4.84
C VAL A 109 13.45 22.62 4.06
N ASP A 110 14.56 22.44 3.34
CA ASP A 110 15.24 23.52 2.62
C ASP A 110 14.41 23.94 1.40
N GLU A 111 13.90 22.97 0.65
CA GLU A 111 13.00 23.18 -0.48
C GLU A 111 11.66 23.77 -0.02
N LEU A 112 11.13 23.33 1.11
CA LEU A 112 9.91 23.89 1.70
C LEU A 112 10.11 25.37 2.06
N LEU A 113 11.20 25.72 2.75
CA LEU A 113 11.53 27.11 3.08
C LEU A 113 11.65 27.97 1.83
N ARG A 114 12.33 27.46 0.79
CA ARG A 114 12.48 28.16 -0.50
C ARG A 114 11.15 28.40 -1.21
N ARG A 115 10.22 27.44 -1.14
CA ARG A 115 8.89 27.57 -1.78
C ARG A 115 7.93 28.45 -0.98
N LEU A 116 8.10 28.51 0.34
CA LEU A 116 7.22 29.23 1.25
C LEU A 116 7.74 30.64 1.56
N SER A 117 8.98 30.98 1.18
CA SER A 117 9.55 32.31 1.37
C SER A 117 8.72 33.37 0.66
N GLY A 118 8.12 34.28 1.44
CA GLY A 118 7.32 35.41 0.93
C GLY A 118 5.80 35.19 0.97
N ASP A 119 5.31 34.00 1.32
CA ASP A 119 3.87 33.73 1.48
C ASP A 119 3.42 34.13 2.90
N THR A 120 3.00 35.39 3.08
CA THR A 120 2.39 35.89 4.34
C THR A 120 1.03 35.26 4.62
N SER A 121 0.52 34.48 3.65
CA SER A 121 -0.58 33.51 3.68
C SER A 121 -0.99 32.91 5.01
N ARG A 122 0.02 32.41 5.73
CA ARG A 122 -0.11 31.16 6.47
C ARG A 122 0.24 31.38 7.94
N PRO A 123 -0.76 31.45 8.83
CA PRO A 123 -0.55 31.71 10.26
C PRO A 123 0.38 30.70 10.96
N LEU A 124 0.42 29.46 10.46
CA LEU A 124 1.18 28.35 11.06
C LEU A 124 2.71 28.49 10.96
N LEU A 125 3.21 29.41 10.12
CA LEU A 125 4.63 29.70 9.93
C LEU A 125 5.04 31.07 10.45
N ASP A 126 4.11 31.79 11.10
CA ASP A 126 4.38 33.07 11.74
C ASP A 126 5.09 32.82 13.09
N ALA A 127 6.34 32.35 13.00
CA ALA A 127 7.19 32.04 14.13
C ALA A 127 8.58 32.70 13.94
N PRO A 128 9.28 33.07 15.03
CA PRO A 128 10.60 33.70 14.95
C PRO A 128 11.63 32.85 14.21
N ASP A 129 11.48 31.52 14.25
CA ASP A 129 12.28 30.55 13.50
C ASP A 129 11.36 29.60 12.68
N PRO A 130 11.08 29.96 11.42
CA PRO A 130 10.25 29.13 10.53
C PRO A 130 10.85 27.75 10.26
N ARG A 131 12.17 27.59 10.28
CA ARG A 131 12.82 26.30 10.02
C ARG A 131 12.51 25.31 11.13
N SER A 132 12.77 25.70 12.38
CA SER A 132 12.48 24.85 13.55
C SER A 132 10.99 24.52 13.62
N ARG A 133 10.12 25.49 13.33
CA ARG A 133 8.68 25.27 13.30
C ARG A 133 8.24 24.24 12.24
N ILE A 134 8.83 24.30 11.04
CA ILE A 134 8.56 23.30 9.99
C ILE A 134 9.01 21.91 10.44
N LEU A 135 10.22 21.78 11.01
CA LEU A 135 10.74 20.51 11.49
C LEU A 135 9.85 19.89 12.58
N GLU A 136 9.43 20.68 13.57
CA GLU A 136 8.48 20.26 14.61
C GLU A 136 7.17 19.73 14.00
N LEU A 137 6.58 20.47 13.06
CA LEU A 137 5.33 20.06 12.43
C LEU A 137 5.52 18.83 11.54
N MET A 138 6.64 18.71 10.82
CA MET A 138 6.94 17.51 10.03
C MET A 138 7.10 16.28 10.92
N ASP A 139 7.77 16.42 12.06
CA ASP A 139 7.94 15.36 13.05
C ASP A 139 6.59 14.92 13.64
N ALA A 140 5.78 15.89 14.10
CA ALA A 140 4.45 15.63 14.67
C ALA A 140 3.49 14.95 13.67
N ARG A 141 3.69 15.17 12.36
CA ARG A 141 2.84 14.62 11.30
C ARG A 141 3.39 13.36 10.64
N ARG A 142 4.64 12.97 10.93
CA ARG A 142 5.35 11.87 10.27
C ARG A 142 4.54 10.58 10.25
N ALA A 143 4.02 10.16 11.41
CA ALA A 143 3.24 8.94 11.52
C ALA A 143 1.94 8.99 10.69
N SER A 144 1.29 10.15 10.60
CA SER A 144 0.05 10.31 9.82
C SER A 144 0.31 10.27 8.32
N TYR A 145 1.43 10.84 7.87
CA TYR A 145 1.84 10.83 6.46
C TYR A 145 2.37 9.46 6.00
N ALA A 146 2.90 8.66 6.92
CA ALA A 146 3.42 7.32 6.62
C ALA A 146 2.33 6.32 6.21
N GLU A 147 1.07 6.50 6.67
CA GLU A 147 -0.04 5.60 6.36
C GLU A 147 -0.60 5.74 4.93
N ALA A 148 -0.03 6.61 4.09
CA ALA A 148 -0.47 6.80 2.71
C ALA A 148 -0.18 5.57 1.83
N HIS A 149 -0.96 5.38 0.75
CA HIS A 149 -0.71 4.32 -0.24
C HIS A 149 0.65 4.51 -0.94
N LEU A 150 1.07 5.78 -1.11
CA LEU A 150 2.35 6.12 -1.71
C LEU A 150 2.93 7.36 -1.05
N GLN A 151 4.23 7.29 -0.75
CA GLN A 151 5.05 8.44 -0.40
C GLN A 151 5.89 8.83 -1.62
N LEU A 152 5.78 10.09 -2.06
CA LEU A 152 6.43 10.56 -3.27
C LEU A 152 7.21 11.86 -3.02
N ALA A 153 8.54 11.75 -3.04
CA ALA A 153 9.41 12.91 -3.03
C ALA A 153 9.23 13.74 -4.31
N THR A 154 9.08 15.05 -4.14
CA THR A 154 8.83 16.03 -5.21
C THR A 154 10.04 16.89 -5.58
N ALA A 155 11.09 16.89 -4.74
CA ALA A 155 12.30 17.65 -4.98
C ALA A 155 13.00 17.20 -6.28
N GLY A 156 13.44 18.16 -7.09
CA GLY A 156 14.16 17.92 -8.35
C GLY A 156 13.35 17.26 -9.47
N LYS A 157 12.02 17.13 -9.33
CA LYS A 157 11.16 16.47 -10.31
C LYS A 157 10.17 17.45 -10.94
N GLN A 158 9.92 17.27 -12.23
CA GLN A 158 8.92 18.06 -12.96
C GLN A 158 7.50 17.65 -12.54
N PRO A 159 6.59 18.61 -12.29
CA PRO A 159 5.21 18.32 -11.90
C PRO A 159 4.46 17.39 -12.87
N GLU A 160 4.71 17.49 -14.17
CA GLU A 160 4.10 16.67 -15.21
C GLU A 160 4.53 15.20 -15.07
N ALA A 161 5.81 14.95 -14.82
CA ALA A 161 6.32 13.59 -14.59
C ALA A 161 5.75 12.98 -13.30
N LEU A 162 5.54 13.80 -12.26
CA LEU A 162 4.86 13.36 -11.04
C LEU A 162 3.39 13.02 -11.34
N ALA A 163 2.68 13.87 -12.08
CA ALA A 163 1.29 13.64 -12.46
C ALA A 163 1.14 12.35 -13.29
N SER A 164 1.98 12.11 -14.30
CA SER A 164 1.95 10.86 -15.09
C SER A 164 2.17 9.63 -14.21
N ARG A 165 3.17 9.66 -13.31
CA ARG A 165 3.42 8.56 -12.37
C ARG A 165 2.24 8.32 -11.42
N LEU A 166 1.61 9.39 -10.93
CA LEU A 166 0.45 9.28 -10.05
C LEU A 166 -0.79 8.76 -10.78
N LEU A 167 -0.94 9.09 -12.07
CA LEU A 167 -2.02 8.56 -12.90
C LEU A 167 -1.89 7.04 -13.05
N GLU A 168 -0.69 6.56 -13.40
CA GLU A 168 -0.41 5.12 -13.46
C GLU A 168 -0.65 4.43 -12.12
N PHE A 169 -0.20 5.03 -11.02
CA PHE A 169 -0.43 4.48 -9.68
C PHE A 169 -1.92 4.45 -9.31
N TRP A 170 -2.68 5.49 -9.66
CA TRP A 170 -4.11 5.56 -9.39
C TRP A 170 -4.90 4.52 -10.18
N GLN A 171 -4.57 4.33 -11.46
CA GLN A 171 -5.18 3.33 -12.34
C GLN A 171 -5.01 1.89 -11.85
N ARG A 172 -3.96 1.62 -11.06
CA ARG A 172 -3.71 0.30 -10.45
C ARG A 172 -4.62 0.00 -9.26
N ASN A 173 -5.38 0.99 -8.77
CA ASN A 173 -6.36 0.80 -7.71
C ASN A 173 -5.80 0.08 -6.46
N PRO A 174 -4.65 0.52 -5.89
CA PRO A 174 -4.00 -0.20 -4.79
C PRO A 174 -4.83 -0.16 -3.51
N ILE A 175 -4.72 -1.18 -2.67
CA ILE A 175 -5.37 -1.25 -1.36
C ILE A 175 -4.33 -0.89 -0.29
N ALA A 176 -4.65 0.02 0.64
CA ALA A 176 -3.79 0.32 1.78
C ALA A 176 -4.19 -0.50 3.01
N VAL A 177 -3.21 -1.10 3.66
CA VAL A 177 -3.36 -1.74 4.97
C VAL A 177 -2.79 -0.81 6.03
N ALA A 178 -3.69 -0.22 6.83
CA ALA A 178 -3.36 0.82 7.80
C ALA A 178 -2.75 0.24 9.08
N ALA A 179 -1.42 0.17 9.14
CA ALA A 179 -0.62 -0.33 10.27
C ALA A 179 0.30 0.75 10.88
N GLY A 180 -0.09 2.02 10.80
CA GLY A 180 0.73 3.12 11.33
C GLY A 180 2.00 3.31 10.48
N ALA A 181 3.16 3.42 11.13
CA ALA A 181 4.44 3.59 10.42
C ALA A 181 4.79 2.38 9.51
N ASP A 182 4.21 1.21 9.80
CA ASP A 182 4.41 -0.04 9.07
C ASP A 182 3.28 -0.31 8.06
N SER A 183 2.50 0.71 7.70
CA SER A 183 1.48 0.58 6.66
C SER A 183 2.09 0.19 5.32
N TYR A 184 1.36 -0.60 4.56
CA TYR A 184 1.80 -1.10 3.27
C TYR A 184 0.64 -1.16 2.28
N THR A 185 0.96 -1.41 1.02
CA THR A 185 -0.03 -1.59 -0.04
C THR A 185 -0.12 -3.04 -0.51
N VAL A 186 -1.34 -3.46 -0.79
CA VAL A 186 -1.65 -4.65 -1.59
C VAL A 186 -2.01 -4.17 -3.00
N GLU A 187 -1.34 -4.71 -4.01
CA GLU A 187 -1.67 -4.51 -5.43
C GLU A 187 -2.24 -5.80 -6.00
N VAL A 188 -3.42 -5.72 -6.59
CA VAL A 188 -4.04 -6.82 -7.34
C VAL A 188 -3.80 -6.56 -8.83
N THR A 189 -3.28 -7.56 -9.54
CA THR A 189 -2.88 -7.42 -10.94
C THR A 189 -3.16 -8.70 -11.72
N HIS A 190 -3.01 -8.65 -13.05
CA HIS A 190 -3.09 -9.80 -13.93
C HIS A 190 -1.92 -9.77 -14.93
N GLY A 191 -1.03 -10.76 -14.85
CA GLY A 191 0.09 -10.95 -15.77
C GLY A 191 1.24 -9.96 -15.65
N ASP A 192 1.35 -9.32 -14.49
CA ASP A 192 2.17 -8.12 -14.27
C ASP A 192 3.09 -8.27 -13.03
N LEU A 193 3.09 -9.44 -12.37
CA LEU A 193 3.84 -9.75 -11.15
C LEU A 193 5.28 -9.28 -11.21
N THR A 194 5.96 -9.54 -12.33
CA THR A 194 7.38 -9.23 -12.50
C THR A 194 7.62 -7.72 -12.48
N ALA A 195 6.80 -6.96 -13.21
CA ALA A 195 6.91 -5.51 -13.25
C ALA A 195 6.60 -4.90 -11.88
N ARG A 196 5.52 -5.36 -11.22
CA ARG A 196 5.08 -4.85 -9.92
C ARG A 196 6.11 -5.14 -8.81
N LEU A 197 6.59 -6.38 -8.71
CA LEU A 197 7.65 -6.72 -7.76
C LEU A 197 8.97 -6.02 -8.08
N GLY A 198 9.30 -5.82 -9.37
CA GLY A 198 10.46 -5.04 -9.81
C GLY A 198 10.41 -3.59 -9.31
N GLU A 199 9.29 -2.89 -9.53
CA GLU A 199 9.09 -1.52 -9.05
C GLU A 199 9.17 -1.44 -7.51
N ARG A 200 8.55 -2.39 -6.80
CA ARG A 200 8.60 -2.46 -5.34
C ARG A 200 10.02 -2.71 -4.85
N MET A 201 10.73 -3.68 -5.42
CA MET A 201 12.11 -4.00 -5.05
C MET A 201 13.05 -2.83 -5.31
N ALA A 202 12.90 -2.15 -6.45
CA ALA A 202 13.66 -0.95 -6.78
C ALA A 202 13.44 0.17 -5.75
N SER A 203 12.21 0.34 -5.25
CA SER A 203 11.92 1.32 -4.20
C SER A 203 12.55 0.99 -2.84
N LEU A 204 12.81 -0.30 -2.58
CA LEU A 204 13.43 -0.77 -1.34
C LEU A 204 14.97 -0.74 -1.40
N THR A 205 15.57 -0.74 -2.59
CA THR A 205 17.04 -0.73 -2.79
C THR A 205 17.75 -1.77 -1.90
N PRO A 206 17.38 -3.06 -1.98
CA PRO A 206 17.96 -4.09 -1.12
C PRO A 206 19.45 -4.29 -1.41
N THR A 207 20.20 -4.72 -0.40
CA THR A 207 21.58 -5.20 -0.57
C THR A 207 21.62 -6.63 -1.12
N ARG A 208 20.69 -7.48 -0.66
CA ARG A 208 20.46 -8.87 -1.11
C ARG A 208 18.98 -9.19 -1.13
N VAL A 209 18.61 -10.20 -1.91
CA VAL A 209 17.26 -10.76 -1.94
C VAL A 209 17.30 -12.24 -1.58
N VAL A 210 16.49 -12.66 -0.61
CA VAL A 210 16.29 -14.07 -0.27
C VAL A 210 14.86 -14.45 -0.67
N CYS A 211 14.71 -15.20 -1.76
CA CYS A 211 13.40 -15.66 -2.20
C CYS A 211 13.08 -17.01 -1.57
N VAL A 212 11.88 -17.15 -1.04
CA VAL A 212 11.37 -18.40 -0.48
C VAL A 212 10.13 -18.79 -1.29
N SER A 213 10.10 -20.05 -1.72
CA SER A 213 9.01 -20.63 -2.50
C SER A 213 8.86 -22.11 -2.14
N ASP A 214 7.93 -22.82 -2.76
CA ASP A 214 7.81 -24.27 -2.63
C ASP A 214 8.00 -24.97 -3.97
N THR A 215 8.19 -26.28 -3.94
CA THR A 215 8.46 -27.08 -5.15
C THR A 215 7.28 -27.16 -6.14
N ASN A 216 6.03 -26.95 -5.71
CA ASN A 216 4.88 -26.92 -6.61
C ASN A 216 4.86 -25.61 -7.40
N VAL A 217 5.07 -24.48 -6.70
CA VAL A 217 5.18 -23.15 -7.32
C VAL A 217 6.40 -23.06 -8.21
N ASP A 218 7.53 -23.63 -7.80
CA ASP A 218 8.75 -23.70 -8.61
C ASP A 218 8.54 -24.47 -9.93
N ARG A 219 7.83 -25.61 -9.89
CA ARG A 219 7.52 -26.39 -11.08
C ARG A 219 6.72 -25.59 -12.12
N ALA A 220 5.79 -24.76 -11.66
CA ALA A 220 4.93 -23.95 -12.52
C ALA A 220 5.58 -22.62 -12.96
N HIS A 221 6.27 -21.94 -12.04
CA HIS A 221 6.66 -20.54 -12.17
C HIS A 221 8.16 -20.29 -11.99
N GLY A 222 8.98 -21.32 -11.79
CA GLY A 222 10.42 -21.21 -11.47
C GLY A 222 11.21 -20.39 -12.49
N SER A 223 10.96 -20.60 -13.80
CA SER A 223 11.61 -19.81 -14.87
C SER A 223 11.24 -18.33 -14.81
N SER A 224 9.98 -18.01 -14.52
CA SER A 224 9.52 -16.62 -14.38
C SER A 224 10.07 -15.98 -13.11
N ARG A 225 10.09 -16.71 -11.98
CA ARG A 225 10.75 -16.28 -10.74
C ARG A 225 12.23 -15.99 -10.96
N GLN A 226 12.96 -16.86 -11.64
CA GLN A 226 14.38 -16.66 -11.89
C GLN A 226 14.63 -15.37 -12.69
N ARG A 227 13.88 -15.15 -13.78
CA ARG A 227 13.95 -13.91 -14.58
C ARG A 227 13.64 -12.66 -13.75
N LEU A 228 12.64 -12.73 -12.87
CA LEU A 228 12.30 -11.66 -11.94
C LEU A 228 13.50 -11.34 -11.02
N LEU A 229 14.08 -12.36 -10.38
CA LEU A 229 15.18 -12.18 -9.44
C LEU A 229 16.43 -11.62 -10.13
N ASP A 230 16.75 -12.10 -11.33
CA ASP A 230 17.87 -11.60 -12.14
C ASP A 230 17.67 -10.12 -12.55
N GLY A 231 16.42 -9.68 -12.69
CA GLY A 231 16.05 -8.29 -12.97
C GLY A 231 16.24 -7.31 -11.81
N PHE A 232 16.37 -7.77 -10.56
CA PHE A 232 16.50 -6.89 -9.40
C PHE A 232 17.87 -6.19 -9.27
N GLY A 233 18.88 -6.62 -10.02
CA GLY A 233 20.24 -6.06 -9.96
C GLY A 233 20.98 -6.29 -8.63
N SER A 234 20.35 -7.00 -7.67
CA SER A 234 20.92 -7.37 -6.38
C SER A 234 21.29 -8.85 -6.39
N LYS A 235 22.37 -9.23 -5.68
CA LYS A 235 22.66 -10.66 -5.46
C LYS A 235 21.50 -11.31 -4.74
N HIS A 236 21.09 -12.47 -5.21
CA HIS A 236 19.91 -13.17 -4.72
C HIS A 236 20.16 -14.67 -4.56
N THR A 237 19.29 -15.31 -3.78
CA THR A 237 19.22 -16.76 -3.62
C THR A 237 17.77 -17.21 -3.51
N THR A 238 17.49 -18.47 -3.82
CA THR A 238 16.17 -19.07 -3.66
C THR A 238 16.24 -20.27 -2.72
N VAL A 239 15.30 -20.35 -1.79
CA VAL A 239 15.05 -21.51 -0.94
C VAL A 239 13.72 -22.13 -1.31
N LEU A 240 13.75 -23.42 -1.66
CA LEU A 240 12.55 -24.19 -1.98
C LEU A 240 12.17 -25.05 -0.77
N LEU A 241 10.96 -24.82 -0.27
CA LEU A 241 10.36 -25.59 0.81
C LEU A 241 9.58 -26.79 0.27
N GLU A 242 9.42 -27.79 1.13
CA GLU A 242 8.46 -28.87 0.88
C GLU A 242 7.03 -28.33 1.02
N PRO A 243 6.14 -28.60 0.05
CA PRO A 243 4.77 -28.09 0.08
C PRO A 243 3.91 -28.88 1.07
N GLY A 244 3.09 -28.19 1.85
CA GLY A 244 2.16 -28.81 2.81
C GLY A 244 2.15 -28.07 4.14
N GLU A 245 1.01 -28.10 4.85
CA GLU A 245 0.88 -27.46 6.17
C GLU A 245 1.75 -28.20 7.21
N GLU A 246 1.98 -29.50 7.04
CA GLU A 246 2.84 -30.32 7.88
C GLU A 246 4.31 -29.86 7.90
N HIS A 247 4.74 -29.12 6.86
CA HIS A 247 6.07 -28.54 6.76
C HIS A 247 6.15 -27.12 7.33
N LYS A 248 5.03 -26.56 7.79
CA LYS A 248 4.93 -25.23 8.40
C LYS A 248 5.41 -25.26 9.84
N SER A 249 6.69 -25.54 10.05
CA SER A 249 7.30 -25.70 11.38
C SER A 249 8.54 -24.82 11.56
N LEU A 250 9.08 -24.77 12.78
CA LEU A 250 10.34 -24.09 13.07
C LEU A 250 11.51 -24.62 12.24
N ASP A 251 11.49 -25.90 11.84
CA ASP A 251 12.56 -26.52 11.06
C ASP A 251 12.67 -25.91 9.66
N ALA A 252 11.58 -25.37 9.12
CA ALA A 252 11.57 -24.69 7.82
C ALA A 252 12.37 -23.37 7.82
N LEU A 253 12.66 -22.80 9.00
CA LEU A 253 13.37 -21.52 9.11
C LEU A 253 14.88 -21.67 8.94
N ALA A 254 15.47 -22.76 9.42
CA ALA A 254 16.90 -23.01 9.38
C ALA A 254 17.51 -22.93 7.95
N PRO A 255 16.97 -23.59 6.92
CA PRO A 255 17.51 -23.48 5.56
C PRO A 255 17.40 -22.06 4.99
N ILE A 256 16.37 -21.30 5.37
CA ILE A 256 16.21 -19.90 4.97
C ILE A 256 17.33 -19.04 5.56
N TYR A 257 17.63 -19.20 6.85
CA TYR A 257 18.72 -18.46 7.50
C TYR A 257 20.09 -18.84 6.95
N GLN A 258 20.32 -20.13 6.67
CA GLN A 258 21.58 -20.58 6.10
C GLN A 258 21.80 -19.94 4.71
N ALA A 259 20.81 -20.02 3.82
CA ALA A 259 20.90 -19.40 2.51
C ALA A 259 21.07 -17.87 2.58
N ALA A 260 20.40 -17.22 3.54
CA ALA A 260 20.56 -15.78 3.78
C ALA A 260 22.00 -15.43 4.20
N LEU A 261 22.62 -16.21 5.09
CA LEU A 261 24.01 -16.01 5.49
C LEU A 261 24.98 -16.27 4.32
N ASP A 262 24.74 -17.32 3.54
CA ASP A 262 25.60 -17.72 2.42
C ASP A 262 25.63 -16.67 1.30
N VAL A 263 24.48 -16.04 1.00
CA VAL A 263 24.40 -14.94 0.02
C VAL A 263 24.92 -13.60 0.60
N GLY A 264 25.25 -13.58 1.90
CA GLY A 264 25.72 -12.40 2.63
C GLY A 264 24.62 -11.38 2.88
N ALA A 265 23.41 -11.83 3.22
CA ALA A 265 22.29 -10.95 3.56
C ALA A 265 22.55 -10.21 4.88
N ASP A 266 22.26 -8.91 4.87
CA ASP A 266 22.39 -7.99 5.99
C ASP A 266 21.02 -7.36 6.36
N ARG A 267 21.01 -6.39 7.29
CA ARG A 267 19.76 -5.75 7.74
C ARG A 267 19.02 -4.94 6.66
N LYS A 268 19.67 -4.62 5.54
CA LYS A 268 19.05 -3.93 4.40
C LYS A 268 18.55 -4.90 3.33
N SER A 269 18.77 -6.21 3.50
CA SER A 269 18.25 -7.23 2.60
C SER A 269 16.73 -7.32 2.67
N VAL A 270 16.14 -7.91 1.63
CA VAL A 270 14.69 -8.11 1.52
C VAL A 270 14.40 -9.60 1.31
N PHE A 271 13.45 -10.13 2.07
CA PHE A 271 12.95 -11.49 1.87
C PHE A 271 11.72 -11.44 0.95
N LEU A 272 11.60 -12.35 -0.02
CA LEU A 272 10.48 -12.41 -0.95
C LEU A 272 9.79 -13.76 -0.83
N GLY A 273 8.56 -13.78 -0.33
CA GLY A 273 7.75 -15.00 -0.23
C GLY A 273 6.86 -15.15 -1.46
N LEU A 274 7.18 -16.08 -2.34
CA LEU A 274 6.40 -16.40 -3.54
C LEU A 274 5.78 -17.80 -3.39
N GLY A 275 4.52 -17.86 -2.99
CA GLY A 275 3.81 -19.13 -2.80
C GLY A 275 2.49 -18.98 -2.07
N GLY A 276 1.91 -20.09 -1.60
CA GLY A 276 0.68 -20.07 -0.80
C GLY A 276 0.89 -19.54 0.63
N GLY A 277 -0.15 -19.64 1.46
CA GLY A 277 -0.15 -19.12 2.84
C GLY A 277 0.97 -19.66 3.72
N VAL A 278 1.32 -20.94 3.55
CA VAL A 278 2.46 -21.59 4.24
C VAL A 278 3.77 -20.87 3.93
N VAL A 279 4.06 -20.63 2.65
CA VAL A 279 5.29 -19.97 2.21
C VAL A 279 5.34 -18.53 2.73
N THR A 280 4.24 -17.79 2.62
CA THR A 280 4.20 -16.38 3.05
C THR A 280 4.36 -16.25 4.56
N ASP A 281 3.75 -17.13 5.36
CA ASP A 281 3.88 -17.13 6.82
C ASP A 281 5.29 -17.47 7.27
N ILE A 282 5.89 -18.54 6.72
CA ILE A 282 7.26 -18.94 7.02
C ILE A 282 8.23 -17.82 6.62
N THR A 283 8.04 -17.22 5.44
CA THR A 283 8.91 -16.14 4.95
C THR A 283 8.81 -14.90 5.83
N GLY A 284 7.59 -14.50 6.19
CA GLY A 284 7.36 -13.36 7.06
C GLY A 284 7.95 -13.58 8.45
N PHE A 285 7.84 -14.78 9.01
CA PHE A 285 8.40 -15.10 10.33
C PHE A 285 9.93 -15.20 10.28
N ALA A 286 10.49 -15.76 9.21
CA ALA A 286 11.92 -15.75 8.96
C ALA A 286 12.46 -14.30 8.84
N ALA A 287 11.74 -13.44 8.12
CA ALA A 287 12.10 -12.02 8.01
C ALA A 287 12.01 -11.27 9.34
N ALA A 288 11.01 -11.59 10.18
CA ALA A 288 10.82 -10.98 11.50
C ALA A 288 11.97 -11.27 12.46
N THR A 289 12.59 -12.44 12.33
CA THR A 289 13.56 -12.95 13.30
C THR A 289 15.00 -12.91 12.78
N TYR A 290 15.22 -12.99 11.46
CA TYR A 290 16.55 -12.81 10.86
C TYR A 290 17.10 -11.41 11.18
N MET A 291 18.27 -11.37 11.84
CA MET A 291 18.87 -10.14 12.35
C MET A 291 17.95 -9.26 13.21
N ARG A 292 16.93 -9.86 13.85
CA ARG A 292 15.86 -9.18 14.63
C ARG A 292 14.94 -8.29 13.78
N GLY A 293 14.80 -8.60 12.50
CA GLY A 293 13.87 -7.92 11.60
C GLY A 293 14.57 -7.42 10.35
N VAL A 294 14.15 -7.96 9.21
CA VAL A 294 14.43 -7.44 7.87
C VAL A 294 13.13 -7.25 7.10
N ARG A 295 13.18 -6.41 6.07
CA ARG A 295 12.02 -6.13 5.22
C ARG A 295 11.64 -7.37 4.41
N TRP A 296 10.37 -7.52 4.09
CA TRP A 296 9.92 -8.59 3.23
C TRP A 296 8.79 -8.16 2.29
N LEU A 297 8.62 -8.89 1.20
CA LEU A 297 7.54 -8.73 0.22
C LEU A 297 6.77 -10.03 0.09
N GLY A 298 5.44 -9.92 0.00
CA GLY A 298 4.55 -11.05 -0.26
C GLY A 298 4.13 -11.11 -1.73
N ALA A 299 4.14 -12.31 -2.30
CA ALA A 299 3.59 -12.62 -3.61
C ALA A 299 2.74 -13.91 -3.49
N PRO A 300 1.54 -13.83 -2.89
CA PRO A 300 0.69 -15.00 -2.68
C PRO A 300 0.29 -15.64 -4.02
N SER A 301 0.36 -16.98 -4.10
CA SER A 301 0.06 -17.75 -5.32
C SER A 301 -1.20 -18.61 -5.22
N THR A 302 -1.94 -18.50 -4.11
CA THR A 302 -3.19 -19.22 -3.86
C THR A 302 -4.28 -18.22 -3.49
N LEU A 303 -5.51 -18.46 -3.90
CA LEU A 303 -6.62 -17.55 -3.62
C LEU A 303 -6.78 -17.31 -2.12
N LEU A 304 -6.64 -18.36 -1.30
CA LEU A 304 -6.74 -18.27 0.17
C LEU A 304 -5.71 -17.28 0.74
N ALA A 305 -4.48 -17.36 0.27
CA ALA A 305 -3.43 -16.44 0.69
C ALA A 305 -3.64 -15.01 0.20
N MET A 306 -4.28 -14.82 -0.97
CA MET A 306 -4.59 -13.48 -1.48
C MET A 306 -5.67 -12.78 -0.64
N VAL A 307 -6.64 -13.51 -0.08
CA VAL A 307 -7.79 -12.94 0.66
C VAL A 307 -7.68 -12.99 2.18
N ASP A 308 -6.75 -13.76 2.73
CA ASP A 308 -6.61 -13.95 4.19
C ASP A 308 -5.16 -13.72 4.67
N ALA A 309 -4.21 -14.52 4.15
CA ALA A 309 -2.83 -14.53 4.66
C ALA A 309 -1.99 -13.29 4.27
N SER A 310 -2.37 -12.58 3.21
CA SER A 310 -1.67 -11.38 2.70
C SER A 310 -1.90 -10.14 3.57
N VAL A 311 -2.89 -10.15 4.46
CA VAL A 311 -3.34 -8.97 5.20
C VAL A 311 -3.21 -9.15 6.72
N GLY A 312 -2.54 -8.20 7.38
CA GLY A 312 -2.51 -8.09 8.84
C GLY A 312 -1.17 -8.44 9.50
N GLY A 313 -0.19 -8.92 8.75
CA GLY A 313 1.18 -9.14 9.22
C GLY A 313 1.34 -10.22 10.28
N LYS A 314 0.34 -11.10 10.45
CA LYS A 314 0.50 -12.30 11.27
C LYS A 314 1.38 -13.27 10.49
N THR A 315 2.49 -13.67 11.08
CA THR A 315 3.42 -14.63 10.48
C THR A 315 3.72 -15.67 11.54
N ALA A 316 3.56 -16.95 11.22
CA ALA A 316 3.66 -17.99 12.23
C ALA A 316 4.02 -19.35 11.62
N VAL A 317 4.46 -20.24 12.50
CA VAL A 317 4.62 -21.66 12.24
C VAL A 317 3.89 -22.46 13.32
N ASP A 318 3.64 -23.72 13.01
CA ASP A 318 3.07 -24.69 13.91
C ASP A 318 4.15 -25.23 14.87
N PHE A 319 3.72 -25.63 16.07
CA PHE A 319 4.58 -26.29 17.05
C PHE A 319 3.87 -27.53 17.61
N GLY A 320 4.29 -28.70 17.13
CA GLY A 320 3.57 -29.94 17.40
C GLY A 320 2.12 -29.86 16.90
N PRO A 321 1.09 -30.15 17.71
CA PRO A 321 -0.30 -30.08 17.28
C PRO A 321 -0.89 -28.66 17.27
N ALA A 322 -0.17 -27.66 17.79
CA ALA A 322 -0.67 -26.31 17.94
C ALA A 322 -0.40 -25.48 16.68
N LYS A 323 -1.47 -25.14 15.95
CA LYS A 323 -1.40 -24.34 14.72
C LYS A 323 -1.09 -22.88 14.98
N ASN A 324 -0.23 -22.27 14.16
CA ASN A 324 0.10 -20.84 14.16
C ASN A 324 0.46 -20.27 15.55
N CYS A 325 1.03 -21.09 16.43
CA CYS A 325 1.21 -20.73 17.84
C CYS A 325 2.57 -20.07 18.13
N VAL A 326 3.55 -20.21 17.23
CA VAL A 326 4.86 -19.57 17.33
C VAL A 326 5.03 -18.64 16.14
N GLY A 327 5.17 -17.34 16.40
CA GLY A 327 5.19 -16.36 15.32
C GLY A 327 5.48 -14.95 15.78
N ALA A 328 5.33 -14.01 14.85
CA ALA A 328 5.49 -12.59 15.07
C ALA A 328 4.44 -11.78 14.28
N PHE A 329 4.08 -10.61 14.80
CA PHE A 329 3.43 -9.57 14.00
C PHE A 329 4.52 -8.80 13.26
N TRP A 330 4.63 -9.01 11.95
CA TRP A 330 5.65 -8.43 11.09
C TRP A 330 5.08 -8.04 9.73
N GLN A 331 4.82 -6.76 9.53
CA GLN A 331 4.18 -6.26 8.33
C GLN A 331 5.11 -6.38 7.10
N PRO A 332 4.59 -6.77 5.93
CA PRO A 332 5.36 -6.72 4.69
C PRO A 332 5.60 -5.27 4.27
N SER A 333 6.62 -5.03 3.46
CA SER A 333 6.83 -3.76 2.76
C SER A 333 5.89 -3.59 1.55
N GLY A 334 5.07 -4.60 1.26
CA GLY A 334 4.09 -4.62 0.18
C GLY A 334 3.70 -6.05 -0.18
N VAL A 335 2.50 -6.20 -0.75
CA VAL A 335 2.01 -7.47 -1.29
C VAL A 335 1.55 -7.27 -2.73
N VAL A 336 1.92 -8.20 -3.61
CA VAL A 336 1.46 -8.22 -5.00
C VAL A 336 0.70 -9.52 -5.25
N CYS A 337 -0.61 -9.41 -5.43
CA CYS A 337 -1.51 -10.49 -5.79
C CYS A 337 -1.68 -10.51 -7.31
N ASP A 338 -0.96 -11.39 -8.01
CA ASP A 338 -1.19 -11.59 -9.45
C ASP A 338 -2.12 -12.77 -9.69
N VAL A 339 -3.32 -12.50 -10.20
CA VAL A 339 -4.35 -13.53 -10.43
C VAL A 339 -3.93 -14.55 -11.48
N GLU A 340 -2.92 -14.27 -12.32
CA GLU A 340 -2.37 -15.27 -13.26
C GLU A 340 -1.77 -16.47 -12.53
N LEU A 341 -1.24 -16.29 -11.31
CA LEU A 341 -0.70 -17.38 -10.50
C LEU A 341 -1.77 -18.44 -10.16
N LEU A 342 -3.03 -17.99 -10.02
CA LEU A 342 -4.17 -18.84 -9.71
C LEU A 342 -4.47 -19.82 -10.85
N SER A 343 -4.01 -19.59 -12.08
CA SER A 343 -4.19 -20.52 -13.21
C SER A 343 -3.61 -21.91 -12.93
N THR A 344 -2.61 -21.99 -12.05
CA THR A 344 -1.91 -23.24 -11.68
C THR A 344 -2.30 -23.79 -10.31
N GLU A 345 -3.16 -23.10 -9.57
CA GLU A 345 -3.64 -23.58 -8.27
C GLU A 345 -4.51 -24.84 -8.45
N PRO A 346 -4.35 -25.90 -7.63
CA PRO A 346 -5.24 -27.06 -7.67
C PRO A 346 -6.70 -26.68 -7.46
N GLU A 347 -7.61 -27.24 -8.25
CA GLU A 347 -9.04 -26.91 -8.24
C GLU A 347 -9.66 -26.96 -6.84
N ARG A 348 -9.35 -28.02 -6.08
CA ARG A 348 -9.86 -28.17 -4.70
C ARG A 348 -9.41 -27.03 -3.78
N GLY A 349 -8.16 -26.56 -3.90
CA GLY A 349 -7.64 -25.46 -3.09
C GLY A 349 -8.34 -24.15 -3.43
N TYR A 350 -8.44 -23.86 -4.72
CA TYR A 350 -9.13 -22.69 -5.25
C TYR A 350 -10.61 -22.64 -4.82
N VAL A 351 -11.36 -23.73 -5.00
CA VAL A 351 -12.77 -23.81 -4.59
C VAL A 351 -12.93 -23.68 -3.07
N SER A 352 -12.03 -24.27 -2.30
CA SER A 352 -12.03 -24.10 -0.85
C SER A 352 -11.83 -22.64 -0.46
N ALA A 353 -10.94 -21.92 -1.15
CA ALA A 353 -10.64 -20.52 -0.87
C ALA A 353 -11.81 -19.57 -1.20
N LEU A 354 -12.66 -19.92 -2.18
CA LEU A 354 -13.88 -19.15 -2.45
C LEU A 354 -14.83 -19.08 -1.24
N SER A 355 -14.77 -20.04 -0.32
CA SER A 355 -15.55 -19.95 0.93
C SER A 355 -15.15 -18.75 1.79
N GLU A 356 -13.88 -18.35 1.77
CA GLU A 356 -13.40 -17.16 2.50
C GLU A 356 -13.82 -15.86 1.80
N VAL A 357 -13.87 -15.84 0.47
CA VAL A 357 -14.45 -14.73 -0.29
C VAL A 357 -15.94 -14.55 0.07
N ILE A 358 -16.70 -15.65 0.05
CA ILE A 358 -18.12 -15.64 0.42
C ILE A 358 -18.31 -15.21 1.87
N LYS A 359 -17.46 -15.69 2.78
CA LYS A 359 -17.47 -15.26 4.19
C LYS A 359 -17.31 -13.74 4.30
N THR A 360 -16.32 -13.17 3.62
CA THR A 360 -16.10 -11.71 3.61
C THR A 360 -17.31 -10.95 3.06
N ALA A 361 -17.88 -11.42 1.96
CA ALA A 361 -19.08 -10.84 1.36
C ALA A 361 -20.28 -10.83 2.33
N LEU A 362 -20.54 -11.97 2.98
CA LEU A 362 -21.63 -12.11 3.96
C LEU A 362 -21.43 -11.27 5.23
N ILE A 363 -20.18 -11.01 5.62
CA ILE A 363 -19.87 -10.22 6.81
C ILE A 363 -20.11 -8.72 6.58
N GLY A 364 -19.89 -8.21 5.36
CA GLY A 364 -19.96 -6.75 5.18
C GLY A 364 -19.93 -6.19 3.77
N ASP A 365 -20.01 -7.02 2.72
CA ASP A 365 -19.94 -6.54 1.34
C ASP A 365 -21.03 -7.17 0.45
N ALA A 366 -22.17 -6.47 0.38
CA ALA A 366 -23.31 -6.88 -0.43
C ALA A 366 -23.05 -6.74 -1.94
N GLU A 367 -22.16 -5.84 -2.36
CA GLU A 367 -21.77 -5.68 -3.76
C GLU A 367 -20.94 -6.89 -4.20
N LEU A 368 -19.98 -7.31 -3.38
CA LEU A 368 -19.20 -8.54 -3.56
C LEU A 368 -20.08 -9.79 -3.56
N LEU A 369 -21.06 -9.90 -2.65
CA LEU A 369 -21.98 -11.03 -2.63
C LEU A 369 -22.76 -11.13 -3.94
N SER A 370 -23.29 -10.00 -4.40
CA SER A 370 -24.04 -9.90 -5.67
C SER A 370 -23.16 -10.23 -6.89
N LEU A 371 -21.88 -9.86 -6.85
CA LEU A 371 -20.90 -10.23 -7.88
C LEU A 371 -20.68 -11.74 -7.92
N VAL A 372 -20.40 -12.36 -6.76
CA VAL A 372 -20.15 -13.81 -6.65
C VAL A 372 -21.38 -14.62 -7.09
N GLU A 373 -22.59 -14.21 -6.70
CA GLU A 373 -23.83 -14.89 -7.09
C GLU A 373 -24.13 -14.80 -8.59
N ARG A 374 -23.81 -13.66 -9.22
CA ARG A 374 -24.06 -13.43 -10.65
C ARG A 374 -23.02 -14.09 -11.54
N GLU A 375 -21.75 -14.03 -11.17
CA GLU A 375 -20.61 -14.39 -12.03
C GLU A 375 -20.00 -15.76 -11.69
N GLN A 376 -20.72 -16.62 -10.96
CA GLN A 376 -20.25 -17.93 -10.46
C GLN A 376 -19.44 -18.73 -11.48
N ARG A 377 -19.95 -18.86 -12.71
CA ARG A 377 -19.31 -19.66 -13.77
C ARG A 377 -17.97 -19.08 -14.19
N ALA A 378 -17.89 -17.76 -14.32
CA ALA A 378 -16.67 -17.08 -14.77
C ALA A 378 -15.63 -17.04 -13.64
N ILE A 379 -16.05 -16.86 -12.38
CA ILE A 379 -15.19 -17.00 -11.20
C ILE A 379 -14.64 -18.43 -11.10
N LEU A 380 -15.48 -19.47 -11.26
CA LEU A 380 -15.00 -20.86 -11.26
C LEU A 380 -14.06 -21.15 -12.45
N ALA A 381 -14.28 -20.49 -13.59
CA ALA A 381 -13.39 -20.55 -14.75
C ALA A 381 -12.14 -19.67 -14.61
N ARG A 382 -11.95 -18.98 -13.47
CA ARG A 382 -10.82 -18.10 -13.17
C ARG A 382 -10.66 -16.94 -14.15
N ASP A 383 -11.78 -16.31 -14.53
CA ASP A 383 -11.76 -15.11 -15.38
C ASP A 383 -10.91 -14.01 -14.73
N PRO A 384 -9.80 -13.56 -15.35
CA PRO A 384 -8.87 -12.66 -14.69
C PRO A 384 -9.45 -11.29 -14.34
N GLN A 385 -10.38 -10.77 -15.13
CA GLN A 385 -10.98 -9.46 -14.87
C GLN A 385 -11.85 -9.52 -13.62
N LEU A 386 -12.68 -10.56 -13.53
CA LEU A 386 -13.52 -10.78 -12.36
C LEU A 386 -12.71 -11.13 -11.12
N LEU A 387 -11.59 -11.85 -11.25
CA LEU A 387 -10.71 -12.11 -10.12
C LEU A 387 -10.04 -10.84 -9.59
N VAL A 388 -9.65 -9.91 -10.47
CA VAL A 388 -9.11 -8.61 -10.06
C VAL A 388 -10.19 -7.75 -9.40
N GLU A 389 -11.45 -7.84 -9.82
CA GLU A 389 -12.57 -7.12 -9.19
C GLU A 389 -12.99 -7.72 -7.85
N MET A 390 -12.90 -9.04 -7.71
CA MET A 390 -13.29 -9.80 -6.52
C MET A 390 -12.30 -9.65 -5.35
N LEU A 391 -11.01 -9.46 -5.64
CA LEU A 391 -9.91 -9.30 -4.68
C LEU A 391 -9.68 -7.83 -4.33
#